data_AF-A0A0L0CEM6-F1
#
_entry.id   AF-A0A0L0CEM6-F1
#
_cell.length_a   1.000
_cell.length_b   1.000
_cell.length_c   1.000
_cell.angle_alpha   90.00
_cell.angle_beta   90.00
_cell.angle_gamma   90.00
#
_symmetry.space_group_name_H-M   'P 1'
#
loop_
_entity.id
_entity.type
_entity.pdbx_description
1 polymer ?
#
loop_
_entity_poly.entity_id
_entity_poly.type
_entity_poly.pdbx_seq_one_letter_code
_entity_poly.pdbx_strand_id
1 'polypeptide(L)'
;MKCWSRSTLGVVIGSINVLAYIICTVYIIDVLVDINRKQERTQQQNDVLALYNTIFVVLIVVCLILLLISSLMIMGIIKRRHKLMLPWLIITGISFVVNCARFVYHLILAIIAGIPLTTVLVVFIVGLVATAFAVLLLWPIYTLYGDIRKESNLKPGRVMQKTDKKFDYKPQPSYDI
;
A
#
# COMPACT_ATOMS: atom_id res chain seq x y z
N MET A 1 -28.32 -13.78 -0.37
CA MET A 1 -27.03 -14.25 -0.91
C MET A 1 -25.90 -13.58 -0.12
N LYS A 2 -24.99 -14.38 0.46
CA LYS A 2 -24.00 -13.96 1.47
C LYS A 2 -23.00 -12.94 0.88
N CYS A 3 -23.14 -11.66 1.24
CA CYS A 3 -22.20 -10.55 0.96
C CYS A 3 -20.89 -10.66 1.78
N TRP A 4 -20.19 -11.80 1.71
CA TRP A 4 -19.02 -12.11 2.54
C TRP A 4 -17.67 -11.95 1.85
N SER A 5 -17.62 -11.56 0.58
CA SER A 5 -16.37 -11.56 -0.18
C SER A 5 -15.66 -10.20 -0.23
N ARG A 6 -16.39 -9.08 -0.26
CA ARG A 6 -15.80 -7.77 -0.62
C ARG A 6 -14.87 -7.17 0.45
N SER A 7 -15.27 -7.24 1.72
CA SER A 7 -14.45 -6.74 2.83
C SER A 7 -13.22 -7.62 3.06
N THR A 8 -13.36 -8.93 2.88
CA THR A 8 -12.27 -9.91 3.03
C THR A 8 -11.24 -9.75 1.93
N LEU A 9 -11.68 -9.50 0.69
CA LEU A 9 -10.81 -9.29 -0.46
C LEU A 9 -9.93 -8.04 -0.29
N GLY A 10 -10.45 -6.94 0.26
CA GLY A 10 -9.64 -5.76 0.57
C GLY A 10 -8.57 -6.01 1.66
N VAL A 11 -8.88 -6.83 2.67
CA VAL A 11 -7.91 -7.25 3.69
C VAL A 11 -6.83 -8.14 3.09
N VAL A 12 -7.21 -9.10 2.26
CA VAL A 12 -6.27 -10.01 1.58
C VAL A 12 -5.33 -9.22 0.68
N ILE A 13 -5.85 -8.31 -0.15
CA ILE A 13 -5.02 -7.45 -1.02
C ILE A 13 -4.06 -6.59 -0.18
N GLY A 14 -4.56 -5.97 0.89
CA GLY A 14 -3.72 -5.17 1.78
C GLY A 14 -2.60 -6.00 2.43
N SER A 15 -2.92 -7.22 2.87
CA SER A 15 -1.95 -8.13 3.48
C SER A 15 -0.89 -8.62 2.48
N ILE A 16 -1.29 -8.93 1.24
CA ILE A 16 -0.36 -9.28 0.16
C ILE A 16 0.57 -8.11 -0.14
N ASN A 17 0.06 -6.88 -0.15
CA ASN A 17 0.88 -5.70 -0.40
C ASN A 17 1.91 -5.45 0.71
N VAL A 18 1.52 -5.64 1.98
CA VAL A 18 2.45 -5.60 3.12
C VAL A 18 3.53 -6.68 2.98
N LEU A 19 3.14 -7.91 2.67
CA LEU A 19 4.09 -9.01 2.45
C LEU A 19 5.06 -8.71 1.31
N ALA A 20 4.56 -8.14 0.21
CA ALA A 20 5.39 -7.72 -0.92
C ALA A 20 6.43 -6.66 -0.50
N TYR A 21 6.04 -5.65 0.27
CA TYR A 21 6.99 -4.65 0.77
C TYR A 21 8.04 -5.23 1.73
N ILE A 22 7.66 -6.19 2.58
CA ILE A 22 8.61 -6.89 3.46
C ILE A 22 9.65 -7.65 2.62
N ILE A 23 9.19 -8.44 1.65
CA ILE A 23 10.07 -9.21 0.76
C ILE A 23 11.00 -8.29 -0.04
N CYS A 24 10.46 -7.21 -0.62
CA CYS A 24 11.27 -6.22 -1.34
C CYS A 24 12.31 -5.56 -0.43
N THR A 25 11.96 -5.25 0.82
CA THR A 25 12.90 -4.64 1.77
C THR A 25 14.05 -5.60 2.10
N VAL A 26 13.76 -6.88 2.34
CA VAL A 26 14.79 -7.90 2.58
C VAL A 26 15.70 -8.03 1.35
N TYR A 27 15.12 -8.11 0.14
CA TYR A 27 15.89 -8.19 -1.10
C TYR A 27 16.83 -6.99 -1.31
N ILE A 28 16.36 -5.77 -1.01
CA ILE A 28 17.18 -4.55 -1.09
C ILE A 28 18.35 -4.62 -0.10
N ILE A 29 18.11 -5.11 1.12
CA ILE A 29 19.16 -5.29 2.12
C ILE A 29 20.19 -6.32 1.64
N ASP A 30 19.76 -7.44 1.08
CA ASP A 30 20.67 -8.48 0.56
C ASP A 30 21.56 -7.94 -0.55
N VAL A 31 20.97 -7.20 -1.51
CA VAL A 31 21.72 -6.54 -2.60
C VAL A 31 22.69 -5.50 -2.03
N LEU A 32 22.28 -4.74 -1.02
CA LEU A 32 23.15 -3.75 -0.37
C LEU A 32 24.37 -4.43 0.30
N VAL A 33 24.15 -5.55 0.98
CA VAL A 33 25.22 -6.34 1.61
C VAL A 33 26.15 -6.94 0.56
N ASP A 34 25.62 -7.45 -0.56
CA ASP A 34 26.43 -8.01 -1.65
C ASP A 34 27.31 -6.94 -2.31
N ILE A 35 26.76 -5.75 -2.58
CA ILE A 35 27.52 -4.61 -3.11
C ILE A 35 28.61 -4.19 -2.12
N ASN A 36 28.29 -4.09 -0.82
CA ASN A 36 29.26 -3.70 0.20
C ASN A 36 30.41 -4.72 0.33
N ARG A 37 30.10 -6.02 0.27
CA ARG A 37 31.11 -7.09 0.28
C ARG A 37 32.01 -7.07 -0.95
N LYS A 38 31.45 -6.80 -2.13
CA LYS A 38 32.24 -6.65 -3.37
C LYS A 38 33.14 -5.42 -3.30
N GLN A 39 32.69 -4.36 -2.65
CA GLN A 39 33.47 -3.14 -2.51
C GLN A 39 34.69 -3.28 -1.59
N GLU A 40 34.61 -4.02 -0.48
CA GLU A 40 35.79 -4.28 0.35
C GLU A 40 36.94 -4.93 -0.44
N ARG A 41 36.63 -5.58 -1.57
CA ARG A 41 37.63 -6.18 -2.47
C ARG A 41 38.14 -5.24 -3.57
N THR A 42 37.53 -4.08 -3.79
CA THR A 42 37.89 -3.16 -4.89
C THR A 42 38.04 -1.74 -4.35
N GLN A 43 39.27 -1.43 -3.94
CA GLN A 43 39.64 -0.28 -3.10
C GLN A 43 39.69 1.09 -3.84
N GLN A 44 38.83 1.35 -4.85
CA GLN A 44 39.08 2.49 -5.75
C GLN A 44 37.89 3.37 -6.15
N GLN A 45 36.76 3.36 -5.44
CA GLN A 45 35.66 4.29 -5.78
C GLN A 45 34.83 4.73 -4.56
N ASN A 46 35.37 5.66 -3.77
CA ASN A 46 34.72 6.14 -2.54
C ASN A 46 33.54 7.08 -2.81
N ASP A 47 33.59 7.90 -3.87
CA ASP A 47 32.55 8.90 -4.15
C ASP A 47 31.25 8.29 -4.69
N VAL A 48 31.37 7.25 -5.52
CA VAL A 48 30.21 6.58 -6.12
C VAL A 48 29.49 5.72 -5.07
N LEU A 49 30.25 5.12 -4.13
CA LEU A 49 29.66 4.36 -3.03
C LEU A 49 28.84 5.24 -2.09
N ALA A 50 29.37 6.40 -1.70
CA ALA A 50 28.67 7.30 -0.79
C ALA A 50 27.28 7.68 -1.34
N LEU A 51 27.20 7.89 -2.66
CA LEU A 51 25.95 8.17 -3.35
C LEU A 51 25.00 6.97 -3.34
N TYR A 52 25.47 5.76 -3.67
CA TYR A 52 24.65 4.55 -3.60
C TYR A 52 24.14 4.29 -2.18
N ASN A 53 25.01 4.34 -1.17
CA ASN A 53 24.63 4.11 0.22
C ASN A 53 23.55 5.11 0.68
N THR A 54 23.69 6.38 0.30
CA THR A 54 22.67 7.41 0.59
C THR A 54 21.33 7.07 -0.06
N ILE A 55 21.32 6.65 -1.33
CA ILE A 55 20.09 6.23 -2.03
C ILE A 55 19.44 5.03 -1.33
N PHE A 56 20.24 4.04 -0.90
CA PHE A 56 19.73 2.87 -0.20
C PHE A 56 19.15 3.21 1.18
N VAL A 57 19.79 4.08 1.96
CA VAL A 57 19.25 4.55 3.24
C VAL A 57 17.91 5.27 3.03
N VAL A 58 17.81 6.15 2.03
CA VAL A 58 16.55 6.82 1.68
C VAL A 58 15.48 5.80 1.29
N LEU A 59 15.82 4.80 0.49
CA LEU A 59 14.91 3.71 0.10
C LEU A 59 14.39 2.93 1.32
N ILE A 60 15.25 2.60 2.28
CA ILE A 60 14.86 1.89 3.51
C ILE A 60 13.89 2.75 4.33
N VAL A 61 14.19 4.04 4.51
CA VAL A 61 13.30 4.98 5.23
C VAL A 61 11.93 5.07 4.56
N VAL A 62 11.90 5.19 3.23
CA VAL A 62 10.65 5.21 2.45
C VAL A 62 9.88 3.89 2.61
N CYS A 63 10.56 2.74 2.57
CA CYS A 63 9.94 1.44 2.83
C CYS A 63 9.30 1.37 4.23
N LEU A 64 9.98 1.86 5.27
CA LEU A 64 9.42 1.89 6.63
C LEU A 64 8.17 2.77 6.72
N ILE A 65 8.19 3.94 6.08
CA ILE A 65 7.02 4.82 6.01
C ILE A 65 5.86 4.11 5.30
N LEU A 66 6.13 3.42 4.19
CA LEU A 66 5.11 2.66 3.45
C LEU A 66 4.56 1.48 4.26
N LEU A 67 5.39 0.81 5.06
CA LEU A 67 4.95 -0.24 5.99
C LEU A 67 4.05 0.31 7.08
N LEU A 68 4.39 1.47 7.66
CA LEU A 68 3.52 2.16 8.61
C LEU A 68 2.19 2.52 7.97
N ILE A 69 2.20 3.13 6.79
CA ILE A 69 0.97 3.55 6.09
C ILE A 69 0.11 2.34 5.70
N SER A 70 0.74 1.22 5.33
CA SER A 70 0.03 -0.04 5.05
C SER A 70 -0.56 -0.66 6.32
N SER A 71 0.13 -0.57 7.45
CA SER A 71 -0.39 -0.96 8.77
C SER A 71 -1.57 -0.08 9.20
N LEU A 72 -1.49 1.23 8.96
CA LEU A 72 -2.61 2.16 9.15
C LEU A 72 -3.80 1.81 8.27
N MET A 73 -3.58 1.37 7.03
CA MET A 73 -4.65 0.91 6.14
C MET A 73 -5.35 -0.32 6.73
N ILE A 74 -4.60 -1.33 7.17
CA ILE A 74 -5.16 -2.53 7.82
C ILE A 74 -5.95 -2.15 9.07
N MET A 75 -5.39 -1.29 9.92
CA MET A 75 -6.07 -0.81 11.13
C MET A 75 -7.31 0.03 10.80
N GLY A 76 -7.29 0.76 9.67
CA GLY A 76 -8.43 1.47 9.10
C GLY A 76 -9.56 0.55 8.65
N ILE A 77 -9.23 -0.60 8.05
CA ILE A 77 -10.20 -1.65 7.71
C ILE A 77 -10.84 -2.21 9.00
N ILE A 78 -10.01 -2.62 9.97
CA ILE A 78 -10.46 -3.24 11.21
C ILE A 78 -11.34 -2.28 12.04
N LYS A 79 -10.91 -1.02 12.19
CA LYS A 79 -11.65 -0.01 12.95
C LYS A 79 -12.77 0.69 12.15
N ARG A 80 -12.99 0.31 10.88
CA ARG A 80 -13.94 0.95 9.94
C ARG A 80 -13.82 2.48 9.90
N ARG A 81 -12.60 3.03 10.01
CA ARG A 81 -12.35 4.48 9.96
C ARG A 81 -11.78 4.86 8.60
N HIS A 82 -12.62 5.37 7.71
CA HIS A 82 -12.25 5.78 6.34
C HIS A 82 -11.09 6.79 6.29
N LYS A 83 -10.95 7.66 7.30
CA LYS A 83 -9.87 8.67 7.36
C LYS A 83 -8.46 8.06 7.44
N LEU A 84 -8.32 6.86 8.00
CA LEU A 84 -7.02 6.19 8.14
C LEU A 84 -6.55 5.47 6.86
N MET A 85 -7.47 5.16 5.94
CA MET A 85 -7.14 4.60 4.62
C MET A 85 -6.72 5.63 3.59
N LEU A 86 -7.13 6.88 3.80
CA LEU A 86 -6.96 7.99 2.87
C LEU A 86 -5.49 8.26 2.50
N PRO A 87 -4.51 8.30 3.43
CA PRO A 87 -3.12 8.54 3.07
C PRO A 87 -2.54 7.45 2.16
N TRP A 88 -2.88 6.18 2.41
CA TRP A 88 -2.46 5.07 1.55
C TRP A 88 -3.06 5.22 0.14
N LEU A 89 -4.36 5.50 0.05
CA LEU A 89 -5.06 5.66 -1.23
C LEU A 89 -4.48 6.81 -2.07
N ILE A 90 -4.16 7.95 -1.44
CA ILE A 90 -3.54 9.10 -2.13
C ILE A 90 -2.16 8.72 -2.67
N ILE A 91 -1.32 8.09 -1.84
CA ILE A 91 0.05 7.72 -2.24
C ILE A 91 0.02 6.73 -3.40
N THR A 92 -0.84 5.71 -3.35
CA THR A 92 -0.97 4.73 -4.43
C THR A 92 -1.52 5.39 -5.71
N GLY A 93 -2.47 6.32 -5.57
CA GLY A 93 -3.01 7.09 -6.69
C GLY A 93 -1.97 8.01 -7.35
N ILE A 94 -1.18 8.75 -6.57
CA ILE A 94 -0.07 9.57 -7.08
C ILE A 94 0.97 8.69 -7.76
N SER A 95 1.34 7.57 -7.13
CA SER A 95 2.32 6.63 -7.69
C SER A 95 1.86 6.07 -9.04
N PHE A 96 0.57 5.78 -9.19
CA PHE A 96 -0.01 5.36 -10.46
C PHE A 96 0.16 6.43 -11.56
N VAL A 97 -0.17 7.70 -11.26
CA VAL A 97 -0.02 8.81 -12.21
C VAL A 97 1.44 9.01 -12.61
N VAL A 98 2.36 8.99 -11.63
CA VAL A 98 3.80 9.10 -11.88
C VAL A 98 4.30 7.94 -12.73
N ASN A 99 3.84 6.72 -12.47
CA ASN A 99 4.25 5.55 -13.25
C ASN A 99 3.75 5.64 -14.70
N CYS A 100 2.52 6.11 -14.93
CA CYS A 100 2.01 6.39 -16.26
C CYS A 100 2.83 7.46 -16.98
N ALA A 101 3.15 8.58 -16.31
CA ALA A 101 3.99 9.63 -16.89
C ALA A 101 5.40 9.10 -17.24
N ARG A 102 6.00 8.31 -16.35
CA ARG A 102 7.31 7.69 -16.57
C ARG A 102 7.30 6.70 -17.72
N PHE A 103 6.24 5.92 -17.87
CA PHE A 103 6.04 5.01 -18.99
C PHE A 103 6.00 5.77 -20.33
N VAL A 104 5.23 6.86 -20.41
CA VAL A 104 5.16 7.71 -21.60
C VAL A 104 6.53 8.34 -21.90
N TYR A 105 7.22 8.85 -20.87
CA TYR A 105 8.55 9.43 -21.03
C TYR A 105 9.56 8.42 -21.59
N HIS A 106 9.61 7.20 -21.05
CA HIS A 106 10.50 6.16 -21.56
C HIS A 106 10.16 5.76 -23.00
N LEU A 107 8.87 5.75 -23.35
CA LEU A 107 8.42 5.45 -24.71
C LEU A 107 8.91 6.51 -25.70
N ILE A 108 8.74 7.80 -25.38
CA ILE A 108 9.24 8.93 -26.20
C ILE A 108 10.75 8.85 -26.34
N LEU A 109 11.47 8.64 -25.24
CA LEU A 109 12.93 8.60 -25.24
C LEU A 109 13.47 7.42 -26.04
N ALA A 110 12.80 6.27 -26.00
CA ALA A 110 13.17 5.11 -26.79
C ALA A 110 12.99 5.33 -28.31
N ILE A 111 11.96 6.08 -28.71
CA ILE A 111 11.75 6.47 -30.11
C ILE A 111 12.88 7.39 -30.58
N ILE A 112 13.22 8.43 -29.79
CA ILE A 112 14.26 9.39 -30.15
C ILE A 112 15.64 8.73 -30.22
N ALA A 113 15.93 7.82 -29.28
CA ALA A 113 17.22 7.13 -29.20
C ALA A 113 17.41 6.03 -30.26
N GLY A 114 16.40 5.77 -31.11
CA GLY A 114 16.49 4.75 -32.17
C GLY A 114 16.62 3.33 -31.62
N ILE A 115 16.07 3.05 -30.43
CA ILE A 115 16.11 1.73 -29.82
C ILE A 115 15.33 0.75 -30.71
N PRO A 116 15.80 -0.51 -30.89
CA PRO A 116 15.09 -1.51 -31.68
C PRO A 116 13.63 -1.67 -31.24
N LEU A 117 12.73 -1.72 -32.23
CA LEU A 117 11.28 -1.82 -32.02
C LEU A 117 10.87 -3.01 -31.14
N THR A 118 11.63 -4.10 -31.17
CA THR A 118 11.40 -5.28 -30.33
C THR A 118 11.50 -4.93 -28.84
N THR A 119 12.51 -4.17 -28.43
CA THR A 119 12.67 -3.73 -27.04
C THR A 119 11.55 -2.78 -26.63
N VAL A 120 11.17 -1.84 -27.50
CA VAL A 120 10.07 -0.91 -27.25
C VAL A 120 8.75 -1.66 -27.05
N LEU A 121 8.47 -2.66 -27.89
CA LEU A 121 7.25 -3.45 -27.83
C LEU A 121 7.17 -4.31 -26.55
N VAL A 122 8.30 -4.89 -26.13
CA VAL A 122 8.38 -5.61 -24.84
C VAL A 122 8.11 -4.67 -23.66
N VAL A 123 8.77 -3.51 -23.62
CA VAL A 123 8.55 -2.50 -22.56
C VAL A 123 7.10 -2.05 -22.55
N PHE A 124 6.49 -1.87 -23.72
CA PHE A 124 5.09 -1.47 -23.87
C PHE A 124 4.13 -2.50 -23.29
N ILE A 125 4.30 -3.79 -23.64
CA ILE A 125 3.45 -4.88 -23.13
C ILE A 125 3.60 -5.01 -21.61
N VAL A 126 4.84 -5.01 -21.11
CA VAL A 126 5.12 -5.12 -19.67
C VAL A 126 4.51 -3.93 -18.92
N GLY A 127 4.63 -2.72 -19.46
CA GLY A 127 4.04 -1.52 -18.87
C GLY A 127 2.50 -1.56 -18.85
N LEU A 128 1.86 -2.05 -19.92
CA LEU A 128 0.41 -2.24 -19.95
C LEU A 128 -0.06 -3.25 -18.90
N VAL A 129 0.62 -4.39 -18.79
CA VAL A 129 0.30 -5.42 -17.79
C VAL A 129 0.48 -4.87 -16.38
N ALA A 130 1.57 -4.16 -16.11
CA ALA A 130 1.83 -3.54 -14.82
C ALA A 130 0.76 -2.48 -14.45
N THR A 131 0.35 -1.67 -15.43
CA THR A 131 -0.68 -0.64 -15.25
C THR A 131 -2.05 -1.29 -14.99
N ALA A 132 -2.41 -2.32 -15.75
CA ALA A 132 -3.64 -3.08 -15.54
C ALA A 132 -3.69 -3.72 -14.15
N PHE A 133 -2.56 -4.28 -13.70
CA PHE A 133 -2.44 -4.84 -12.36
C PHE A 133 -2.62 -3.77 -11.27
N ALA A 134 -2.01 -2.59 -11.44
CA ALA A 134 -2.18 -1.47 -10.51
C ALA A 134 -3.64 -1.01 -10.42
N VAL A 135 -4.37 -0.93 -11.55
CA VAL A 135 -5.80 -0.61 -11.56
C VAL A 135 -6.62 -1.70 -10.87
N LEU A 136 -6.32 -2.98 -11.12
CA LEU A 136 -6.99 -4.11 -10.47
C LEU A 136 -6.81 -4.11 -8.95
N LEU A 137 -5.68 -3.61 -8.43
CA LEU A 137 -5.46 -3.43 -6.99
C LEU A 137 -6.17 -2.19 -6.44
N LEU A 138 -6.16 -1.08 -7.19
CA LEU A 138 -6.76 0.19 -6.76
C LEU A 138 -8.29 0.10 -6.67
N TRP A 139 -8.92 -0.62 -7.61
CA TRP A 139 -10.36 -0.74 -7.74
C TRP A 139 -11.08 -1.30 -6.49
N PRO A 140 -10.72 -2.49 -5.96
CA PRO A 140 -11.37 -3.05 -4.77
C PRO A 140 -11.17 -2.18 -3.54
N ILE A 141 -9.99 -1.55 -3.40
CA ILE A 141 -9.67 -0.67 -2.26
C ILE A 141 -10.47 0.62 -2.34
N TYR A 142 -10.55 1.24 -3.51
CA TYR A 142 -11.38 2.42 -3.73
C TYR A 142 -12.85 2.13 -3.45
N THR A 143 -13.32 0.95 -3.88
CA THR A 143 -14.71 0.59 -3.66
C THR A 143 -15.00 0.30 -2.19
N LEU A 144 -14.08 -0.35 -1.47
CA LEU A 144 -14.17 -0.55 -0.02
C LEU A 144 -14.18 0.79 0.74
N TYR A 145 -13.35 1.75 0.32
CA TYR A 145 -13.34 3.10 0.86
C TYR A 145 -14.70 3.79 0.68
N GLY A 146 -15.30 3.67 -0.51
CA GLY A 146 -16.63 4.21 -0.81
C GLY A 146 -17.71 3.60 0.10
N ASP A 147 -17.68 2.29 0.31
CA ASP A 147 -18.64 1.58 1.16
C ASP A 147 -18.51 2.02 2.64
N ILE A 148 -17.29 2.10 3.19
CA ILE A 148 -17.04 2.57 4.57
C ILE A 148 -17.43 4.05 4.74
N ARG A 149 -17.16 4.89 3.72
CA ARG A 149 -17.55 6.31 3.74
C ARG A 149 -19.06 6.47 3.79
N LYS A 150 -19.80 5.73 2.95
CA LYS A 150 -21.28 5.72 2.94
C LYS A 150 -21.84 5.28 4.30
N GLU A 151 -21.31 4.20 4.89
CA GLU A 151 -21.73 3.76 6.22
C GLU A 151 -21.47 4.80 7.32
N SER A 152 -20.33 5.51 7.25
CA SER A 152 -19.98 6.53 8.26
C SER A 152 -20.85 7.79 8.17
N ASN A 153 -21.25 8.19 6.95
CA ASN A 153 -22.16 9.32 6.74
C ASN A 153 -23.60 9.00 7.18
N LEU A 154 -24.01 7.73 7.11
CA LEU A 154 -25.33 7.27 7.55
C LEU A 154 -25.44 7.10 9.08
N LYS A 155 -24.33 7.07 9.82
CA LYS A 155 -24.31 6.89 11.28
C LYS A 155 -23.52 7.99 12.00
N PRO A 156 -23.94 9.26 11.94
CA PRO A 156 -23.26 10.33 12.67
C PRO A 156 -23.33 10.20 14.21
N GLY A 157 -24.14 9.29 14.78
CA GLY A 157 -24.44 9.27 16.23
C GLY A 157 -24.15 7.98 17.03
N ARG A 158 -23.41 6.98 16.54
CA ARG A 158 -23.20 5.70 17.29
C ARG A 158 -21.74 5.34 17.61
N VAL A 159 -20.92 6.33 17.94
CA VAL A 159 -19.58 6.08 18.51
C VAL A 159 -19.61 5.90 20.04
N MET A 160 -20.74 6.16 20.71
CA MET A 160 -20.91 5.99 22.17
C MET A 160 -21.93 4.89 22.54
N GLN A 161 -21.84 3.69 21.98
CA GLN A 161 -22.71 2.60 22.48
C GLN A 161 -22.17 1.20 22.21
N LYS A 162 -20.90 0.95 22.58
CA LYS A 162 -20.43 -0.44 22.71
C LYS A 162 -19.44 -0.65 23.85
N THR A 163 -19.67 0.05 24.97
CA THR A 163 -18.96 -0.22 26.23
C THR A 163 -19.85 -0.32 27.47
N ASP A 164 -21.19 -0.29 27.36
CA ASP A 164 -22.08 -0.47 28.51
C ASP A 164 -23.24 -1.43 28.22
N LYS A 165 -22.91 -2.71 28.05
CA LYS A 165 -23.87 -3.81 28.29
C LYS A 165 -23.30 -4.78 29.32
N LYS A 166 -23.12 -4.25 30.53
CA LYS A 166 -23.14 -5.02 31.77
C LYS A 166 -23.86 -4.15 32.80
N PHE A 167 -25.15 -4.38 32.98
CA PHE A 167 -25.82 -4.46 34.29
C PHE A 167 -27.28 -4.80 34.01
N ASP A 168 -27.54 -6.10 34.03
CA ASP A 168 -28.87 -6.68 34.10
C ASP A 168 -29.35 -6.47 35.55
N TYR A 169 -30.14 -5.41 35.79
CA TYR A 169 -30.79 -5.21 37.08
C TYR A 169 -32.23 -5.70 36.95
N LYS A 170 -32.51 -6.88 37.54
CA LYS A 170 -33.87 -7.37 37.73
C LYS A 170 -34.59 -6.52 38.77
N PRO A 171 -35.82 -6.06 38.54
CA PRO A 171 -36.61 -5.40 39.58
C PRO A 171 -37.02 -6.40 40.67
N GLN A 172 -36.84 -6.02 41.94
CA GLN A 172 -37.41 -6.74 43.09
C GLN A 172 -38.93 -6.51 43.15
N PRO A 173 -39.74 -7.53 43.49
CA PRO A 173 -41.17 -7.36 43.70
C PRO A 173 -41.44 -6.62 45.03
N SER A 174 -42.30 -5.61 44.95
CA SER A 174 -42.88 -4.92 46.11
C SER A 174 -43.77 -5.88 46.88
N TYR A 175 -43.54 -6.03 48.19
CA TYR A 175 -44.48 -6.69 49.08
C TYR A 175 -45.43 -5.64 49.63
N ASP A 176 -46.70 -5.75 49.25
CA ASP A 176 -47.80 -5.00 49.86
C ASP A 176 -48.01 -5.50 51.30
N ILE A 177 -48.08 -4.58 52.26
CA ILE A 177 -48.56 -4.81 53.63
C ILE A 177 -49.87 -4.05 53.78
#